data_AF-A0A7J7ZR69-F1
#
_entry.id   AF-A0A7J7ZR69-F1
#
_cell.length_a   1.000
_cell.length_b   1.000
_cell.length_c   1.000
_cell.angle_alpha   90.00
_cell.angle_beta   90.00
_cell.angle_gamma   90.00
#
_symmetry.space_group_name_H-M   'P 1'
#
loop_
_entity.id
_entity.type
_entity.pdbx_description
1 polymer ?
#
loop_
_entity_poly.entity_id
_entity_poly.type
_entity_poly.pdbx_seq_one_letter_code
_entity_poly.pdbx_strand_id
1 'polypeptide(L)'
;MDSPPGPLSRSAVSANCSEAWDPHLYPTGVFQVVEMMEKRTCALCPKDLECSVLYFARSENIAAHENCLLYSSALVECEDHDPHNFDRNFDVETVKKEISRGRRLKCTFCGKRGATVGCDEKACTKTYHFFCAKNDNAVLHSGSGGIYKYLIKQF
;
A
#
# COMPACT_ATOMS: atom_id res chain seq x y z
N MET A 1 -12.29 32.16 35.29
CA MET A 1 -10.85 31.94 35.03
C MET A 1 -10.75 30.49 34.64
N ASP A 2 -11.20 30.19 33.43
CA ASP A 2 -11.39 28.84 32.94
C ASP A 2 -10.18 28.44 32.11
N SER A 3 -9.40 27.51 32.65
CA SER A 3 -8.27 26.89 31.96
C SER A 3 -8.78 26.07 30.77
N PRO A 4 -8.07 26.06 29.62
CA PRO A 4 -8.44 25.23 28.48
C PRO A 4 -8.13 23.74 28.77
N PRO A 5 -8.94 22.80 28.23
CA PRO A 5 -8.68 21.38 28.41
C PRO A 5 -7.42 20.97 27.65
N GLY A 6 -6.58 20.18 28.32
CA GLY A 6 -5.34 19.62 27.77
C GLY A 6 -5.57 18.71 26.54
N PRO A 7 -4.52 18.41 25.77
CA PRO A 7 -4.65 17.64 24.55
C PRO A 7 -5.07 16.20 24.87
N LEU A 8 -6.23 15.81 24.32
CA LEU A 8 -6.70 14.44 24.28
C LEU A 8 -5.69 13.58 23.53
N SER A 9 -5.07 12.64 24.26
CA SER A 9 -4.27 11.56 23.72
C SER A 9 -5.12 10.76 22.74
N ARG A 10 -4.74 10.77 21.46
CA ARG A 10 -5.36 9.90 20.46
C ARG A 10 -4.52 8.66 20.31
N SER A 11 -5.07 7.59 20.86
CA SER A 11 -4.67 6.19 20.76
C SER A 11 -4.14 5.85 19.36
N ALA A 12 -3.06 5.08 19.34
CA ALA A 12 -2.66 4.31 18.18
C ALA A 12 -3.89 3.51 17.73
N VAL A 13 -4.32 3.73 16.49
CA VAL A 13 -5.16 2.74 15.82
C VAL A 13 -4.19 1.63 15.46
N SER A 14 -3.95 0.74 16.41
CA SER A 14 -3.63 -0.64 16.09
C SER A 14 -4.79 -1.11 15.22
N ALA A 15 -4.55 -1.21 13.92
CA ALA A 15 -5.44 -1.97 13.06
C ALA A 15 -5.29 -3.44 13.48
N ASN A 16 -6.05 -3.82 14.50
CA ASN A 16 -6.26 -5.22 14.81
C ASN A 16 -7.05 -5.80 13.63
N CYS A 17 -6.40 -6.64 12.83
CA CYS A 17 -7.08 -7.66 12.04
C CYS A 17 -7.63 -8.72 12.99
N SER A 18 -8.51 -8.34 13.91
CA SER A 18 -9.08 -9.24 14.90
C SER A 18 -10.27 -8.63 15.60
N GLU A 19 -11.31 -8.24 14.86
CA GLU A 19 -12.67 -8.21 15.44
C GLU A 19 -13.71 -8.75 14.45
N ALA A 20 -14.31 -9.88 14.87
CA ALA A 20 -15.55 -10.52 14.43
C ALA A 20 -15.58 -11.25 13.08
N TRP A 21 -14.98 -12.45 13.05
CA TRP A 21 -15.60 -13.57 12.34
C TRP A 21 -16.78 -14.06 13.18
N ASP A 22 -17.99 -13.56 12.93
CA ASP A 22 -19.22 -14.13 13.47
C ASP A 22 -19.71 -15.22 12.49
N PRO A 23 -19.64 -16.52 12.83
CA PRO A 23 -20.00 -17.58 11.89
C PRO A 23 -21.50 -17.70 11.61
N HIS A 24 -22.36 -16.84 12.20
CA HIS A 24 -23.80 -17.12 12.26
C HIS A 24 -24.75 -16.09 11.65
N LEU A 25 -24.27 -15.05 10.97
CA LEU A 25 -25.13 -14.11 10.26
C LEU A 25 -24.70 -14.02 8.79
N TYR A 26 -25.35 -14.82 7.93
CA TYR A 26 -26.11 -14.46 6.72
C TYR A 26 -26.21 -15.64 5.74
N PRO A 27 -27.34 -15.83 5.04
CA PRO A 27 -27.71 -17.06 4.35
C PRO A 27 -27.34 -17.06 2.86
N THR A 28 -26.93 -18.23 2.35
CA THR A 28 -26.79 -18.63 0.93
C THR A 28 -25.68 -17.95 0.09
N GLY A 29 -24.66 -18.75 -0.30
CA GLY A 29 -24.01 -18.64 -1.62
C GLY A 29 -22.55 -18.17 -1.67
N VAL A 30 -21.71 -19.01 -2.30
CA VAL A 30 -20.40 -18.73 -2.94
C VAL A 30 -19.23 -18.43 -2.00
N PHE A 31 -18.29 -19.40 -1.87
CA PHE A 31 -16.92 -19.12 -1.42
C PHE A 31 -16.29 -18.14 -2.41
N GLN A 32 -16.08 -16.88 -2.01
CA GLN A 32 -15.33 -15.94 -2.84
C GLN A 32 -13.84 -16.29 -2.74
N VAL A 33 -13.32 -16.96 -3.76
CA VAL A 33 -11.88 -17.16 -3.96
C VAL A 33 -11.29 -15.79 -4.26
N VAL A 34 -10.45 -15.26 -3.36
CA VAL A 34 -9.71 -14.01 -3.58
C VAL A 34 -8.66 -14.22 -4.67
N GLU A 35 -8.69 -13.39 -5.71
CA GLU A 35 -7.70 -13.45 -6.79
C GLU A 35 -6.44 -12.69 -6.38
N MET A 36 -5.29 -13.33 -6.57
CA MET A 36 -3.97 -12.78 -6.21
C MET A 36 -3.19 -12.36 -7.46
N MET A 37 -2.39 -11.31 -7.34
CA MET A 37 -1.49 -10.90 -8.41
C MET A 37 -0.32 -11.88 -8.57
N GLU A 38 0.04 -12.21 -9.81
CA GLU A 38 1.19 -13.07 -10.11
C GLU A 38 2.50 -12.26 -10.15
N LYS A 39 3.51 -12.71 -9.40
CA LYS A 39 4.87 -12.14 -9.44
C LYS A 39 5.61 -12.59 -10.70
N ARG A 40 6.21 -11.64 -11.41
CA ARG A 40 6.96 -11.82 -12.66
C ARG A 40 8.20 -10.91 -12.66
N THR A 41 9.15 -11.19 -13.55
CA THR A 41 10.27 -10.29 -13.83
C THR A 41 9.98 -9.50 -15.10
N CYS A 42 10.16 -8.18 -15.04
CA CYS A 42 10.09 -7.32 -16.21
C CYS A 42 11.22 -7.68 -17.19
N ALA A 43 10.86 -7.98 -18.43
CA ALA A 43 11.84 -8.36 -19.46
C ALA A 43 12.74 -7.19 -19.93
N LEU A 44 12.36 -5.95 -19.64
CA LEU A 44 13.06 -4.74 -20.10
C LEU A 44 13.89 -4.07 -19.01
N CYS A 45 13.51 -4.24 -17.74
CA CYS A 45 14.27 -3.67 -16.63
C CYS A 45 15.54 -4.50 -16.40
N PRO A 46 16.68 -3.86 -16.10
CA PRO A 46 17.87 -4.58 -15.67
C PRO A 46 17.52 -5.52 -14.50
N LYS A 47 18.06 -6.74 -14.55
CA LYS A 47 18.02 -7.64 -13.40
C LYS A 47 18.67 -6.90 -12.22
N ASP A 48 18.11 -7.09 -11.04
CA ASP A 48 18.58 -6.48 -9.78
C ASP A 48 18.27 -4.98 -9.60
N LEU A 49 17.49 -4.36 -10.50
CA LEU A 49 16.94 -3.03 -10.28
C LEU A 49 15.61 -3.09 -9.52
N GLU A 50 15.33 -2.07 -8.72
CA GLU A 50 14.08 -1.89 -7.97
C GLU A 50 12.78 -1.92 -8.82
N CYS A 51 12.87 -1.78 -10.14
CA CYS A 51 11.73 -1.94 -11.06
C CYS A 51 11.69 -3.28 -11.79
N SER A 52 12.60 -4.21 -11.49
CA SER A 52 12.69 -5.49 -12.19
C SER A 52 11.57 -6.46 -11.79
N VAL A 53 10.97 -6.31 -10.62
CA VAL A 53 9.85 -7.12 -10.16
C VAL A 53 8.52 -6.46 -10.53
N LEU A 54 7.66 -7.23 -11.20
CA LEU A 54 6.34 -6.83 -11.66
C LEU A 54 5.30 -7.79 -11.09
N TYR A 55 4.19 -7.25 -10.62
CA TYR A 55 2.99 -8.01 -10.31
C TYR A 55 1.95 -7.81 -11.40
N PHE A 56 1.32 -8.90 -11.83
CA PHE A 56 0.35 -8.92 -12.92
C PHE A 56 -0.92 -9.67 -12.55
N ALA A 57 -2.08 -9.06 -12.78
CA ALA A 57 -3.38 -9.71 -12.68
C ALA A 57 -4.01 -9.79 -14.07
N ARG A 58 -4.12 -11.01 -14.62
CA ARG A 58 -4.58 -11.23 -16.00
C ARG A 58 -6.05 -10.89 -16.17
N SER A 59 -6.90 -11.27 -15.21
CA SER A 59 -8.36 -11.07 -15.28
C SER A 59 -8.74 -9.59 -15.39
N GLU A 60 -7.99 -8.73 -14.72
CA GLU A 60 -8.23 -7.30 -14.61
C GLU A 60 -7.32 -6.47 -15.53
N ASN A 61 -6.37 -7.12 -16.22
CA ASN A 61 -5.35 -6.48 -17.04
C ASN A 61 -4.58 -5.37 -16.27
N ILE A 62 -4.17 -5.70 -15.04
CA ILE A 62 -3.42 -4.79 -14.17
C ILE A 62 -1.98 -5.26 -14.09
N ALA A 63 -1.05 -4.33 -14.25
CA ALA A 63 0.38 -4.55 -14.03
C ALA A 63 0.93 -3.41 -13.17
N ALA A 64 1.71 -3.76 -12.15
CA ALA A 64 2.35 -2.77 -11.29
C ALA A 64 3.72 -3.29 -10.83
N HIS A 65 4.72 -2.41 -10.75
CA HIS A 65 6.00 -2.77 -10.15
C HIS A 65 5.83 -3.03 -8.66
N GLU A 66 6.61 -3.96 -8.12
CA GLU A 66 6.59 -4.32 -6.69
C GLU A 66 6.69 -3.09 -5.79
N ASN A 67 7.69 -2.23 -6.00
CA ASN A 67 7.87 -1.03 -5.17
C ASN A 67 6.72 0.00 -5.29
N CYS A 68 5.98 0.02 -6.41
CA CYS A 68 4.79 0.86 -6.50
C CYS A 68 3.65 0.33 -5.61
N LEU A 69 3.58 -0.99 -5.43
CA LEU A 69 2.60 -1.64 -4.55
C LEU A 69 3.03 -1.56 -3.09
N LEU A 70 4.28 -1.91 -2.77
CA LEU A 70 4.80 -1.94 -1.40
C LEU A 70 4.67 -0.58 -0.69
N TYR A 71 5.04 0.51 -1.37
CA TYR A 71 5.01 1.86 -0.78
C TYR A 71 3.65 2.56 -0.93
N SER A 72 2.63 1.87 -1.42
CA SER A 72 1.29 2.42 -1.52
C SER A 72 0.64 2.49 -0.14
N SER A 73 0.10 3.64 0.24
CA SER A 73 -0.33 3.90 1.63
C SER A 73 -1.45 3.01 2.16
N ALA A 74 -2.24 2.33 1.32
CA ALA A 74 -3.32 1.45 1.75
C ALA A 74 -3.16 0.00 1.27
N LEU A 75 -1.97 -0.41 0.82
CA LEU A 75 -1.68 -1.82 0.56
C LEU A 75 -0.94 -2.38 1.77
N VAL A 76 -1.57 -3.36 2.41
CA VAL A 76 -0.96 -4.19 3.46
C VAL A 76 -0.67 -5.54 2.83
N GLU A 77 0.52 -6.10 3.08
CA GLU A 77 0.84 -7.46 2.66
C GLU A 77 -0.19 -8.43 3.28
N CYS A 78 -0.81 -9.30 2.48
CA CYS A 78 -1.72 -10.31 3.03
C CYS A 78 -0.88 -11.39 3.74
N GLU A 79 -0.93 -11.44 5.06
CA GLU A 79 -0.28 -12.45 5.91
C GLU A 79 -1.04 -13.80 5.92
N ASP A 80 -1.52 -14.28 4.77
CA ASP A 80 -1.88 -15.69 4.67
C ASP A 80 -0.56 -16.47 4.61
N HIS A 81 0.02 -16.67 5.79
CA HIS A 81 1.22 -17.47 6.02
C HIS A 81 0.95 -18.92 5.63
N ASP A 82 1.11 -19.24 4.34
CA ASP A 82 1.59 -20.56 3.95
C ASP A 82 3.05 -20.66 4.43
N PRO A 83 3.37 -21.53 5.40
CA PRO A 83 4.74 -21.72 5.89
C PRO A 83 5.73 -22.16 4.81
N HIS A 84 5.23 -22.53 3.62
CA HIS A 84 6.01 -22.97 2.47
C HIS A 84 6.06 -21.93 1.33
N ASN A 85 5.32 -20.82 1.41
CA ASN A 85 5.39 -19.71 0.45
C ASN A 85 5.83 -18.42 1.14
N PHE A 86 7.12 -18.11 1.00
CA PHE A 86 7.70 -16.85 1.45
C PHE A 86 7.51 -15.70 0.45
N ASP A 87 6.74 -15.92 -0.63
CA ASP A 87 6.50 -14.92 -1.65
C ASP A 87 5.37 -13.97 -1.26
N ARG A 88 5.64 -12.66 -1.35
CA ARG A 88 4.65 -11.59 -1.12
C ARG A 88 3.50 -11.71 -2.11
N ASN A 89 2.28 -11.50 -1.62
CA ASN A 89 1.07 -11.54 -2.42
C ASN A 89 0.23 -10.27 -2.27
N PHE A 90 -0.41 -9.85 -3.35
CA PHE A 90 -1.31 -8.70 -3.38
C PHE A 90 -2.68 -9.13 -3.89
N ASP A 91 -3.71 -8.87 -3.09
CA ASP A 91 -5.11 -9.06 -3.50
C ASP A 91 -5.49 -8.07 -4.62
N VAL A 92 -6.07 -8.61 -5.69
CA VAL A 92 -6.43 -7.83 -6.88
C VAL A 92 -7.48 -6.78 -6.57
N GLU A 93 -8.46 -7.07 -5.72
CA GLU A 93 -9.53 -6.12 -5.37
C GLU A 93 -8.97 -4.90 -4.60
N THR A 94 -8.04 -5.15 -3.68
CA THR A 94 -7.38 -4.12 -2.87
C THR A 94 -6.51 -3.23 -3.75
N VAL A 95 -5.76 -3.82 -4.69
CA VAL A 95 -4.99 -3.07 -5.69
C VAL A 95 -5.90 -2.22 -6.59
N LYS A 96 -7.06 -2.72 -7.00
CA LYS A 96 -8.05 -1.92 -7.77
C LYS A 96 -8.58 -0.72 -7.00
N LYS A 97 -8.93 -0.90 -5.73
CA LYS A 97 -9.36 0.20 -4.85
C LYS A 97 -8.26 1.25 -4.75
N GLU A 98 -7.02 0.82 -4.64
CA GLU A 98 -5.87 1.69 -4.49
C GLU A 98 -5.52 2.46 -5.77
N ILE A 99 -5.58 1.81 -6.93
CA ILE A 99 -5.47 2.48 -8.24
C ILE A 99 -6.57 3.54 -8.39
N SER A 100 -7.80 3.20 -8.00
CA SER A 100 -8.94 4.13 -8.06
C SER A 100 -8.75 5.33 -7.14
N ARG A 101 -8.17 5.14 -5.95
CA ARG A 101 -7.75 6.23 -5.06
C ARG A 101 -6.67 7.09 -5.71
N GLY A 102 -5.60 6.47 -6.24
CA GLY A 102 -4.48 7.16 -6.88
C GLY A 102 -4.88 8.03 -8.06
N ARG A 103 -5.89 7.63 -8.85
CA ARG A 103 -6.45 8.45 -9.95
C ARG A 103 -7.00 9.80 -9.50
N ARG A 104 -7.34 9.97 -8.22
CA ARG A 104 -7.84 11.23 -7.63
C ARG A 104 -6.72 12.11 -7.08
N LEU A 105 -5.53 11.56 -6.86
CA LEU A 105 -4.41 12.22 -6.18
C LEU A 105 -3.38 12.71 -7.19
N LYS A 106 -2.81 13.90 -6.95
CA LYS A 106 -1.76 14.49 -7.78
C LYS A 106 -0.41 14.34 -7.10
N CYS A 107 0.57 13.88 -7.86
CA CYS A 107 1.95 13.81 -7.41
C CYS A 107 2.47 15.22 -7.10
N THR A 108 3.04 15.42 -5.91
CA THR A 108 3.64 16.69 -5.49
C THR A 108 4.86 17.07 -6.35
N PHE A 109 5.65 16.08 -6.80
CA PHE A 109 6.82 16.32 -7.64
C PHE A 109 6.46 16.63 -9.10
N CYS A 110 5.68 15.77 -9.78
CA CYS A 110 5.43 15.91 -11.23
C CYS A 110 4.06 16.48 -11.60
N GLY A 111 3.17 16.71 -10.62
CA GLY A 111 1.82 17.27 -10.83
C GLY A 111 0.79 16.33 -11.49
N LYS A 112 1.22 15.17 -12.00
CA LYS A 112 0.35 14.19 -12.68
C LYS A 112 -0.45 13.35 -11.70
N ARG A 113 -1.61 12.84 -12.15
CA ARG A 113 -2.47 11.93 -11.37
C ARG A 113 -1.89 10.51 -11.31
N GLY A 114 -2.30 9.73 -10.29
CA GLY A 114 -1.85 8.35 -10.10
C GLY A 114 -0.91 8.15 -8.92
N ALA A 115 -0.70 9.18 -8.09
CA ALA A 115 0.18 9.11 -6.93
C ALA A 115 -0.48 8.32 -5.79
N THR A 116 0.14 7.23 -5.37
CA THR A 116 -0.36 6.37 -4.30
C THR A 116 0.54 6.31 -3.07
N VAL A 117 1.80 6.78 -3.19
CA VAL A 117 2.76 6.86 -2.08
C VAL A 117 2.48 8.13 -1.27
N GLY A 118 2.02 7.99 -0.04
CA GLY A 118 1.77 9.10 0.91
C GLY A 118 2.84 9.19 1.99
N CYS A 119 2.94 10.36 2.64
CA CYS A 119 3.81 10.57 3.81
C CYS A 119 3.29 9.84 5.06
N ASP A 120 4.19 9.32 5.90
CA ASP A 120 3.84 8.71 7.19
C ASP A 120 3.39 9.75 8.23
N GLU A 121 3.72 11.04 8.01
CA GLU A 121 3.26 12.11 8.89
C GLU A 121 1.78 12.44 8.67
N LYS A 122 0.96 12.31 9.73
CA LYS A 122 -0.50 12.54 9.69
C LYS A 122 -0.93 13.91 9.14
N ALA A 123 -0.12 14.95 9.35
CA ALA A 123 -0.40 16.30 8.86
C ALA A 123 0.06 16.53 7.42
N CYS A 124 0.89 15.65 6.87
CA CYS A 124 1.44 15.80 5.54
C CYS A 124 0.45 15.25 4.50
N THR A 125 0.00 16.13 3.61
CA THR A 125 -0.93 15.80 2.53
C THR A 125 -0.22 15.51 1.20
N LYS A 126 1.12 15.47 1.20
CA LYS A 126 1.92 15.23 0.00
C LYS A 126 1.76 13.77 -0.44
N THR A 127 1.61 13.60 -1.75
CA THR A 127 1.50 12.26 -2.39
C THR A 127 2.43 12.20 -3.58
N TYR A 128 3.00 11.02 -3.85
CA TYR A 128 4.01 10.81 -4.87
C TYR A 128 3.78 9.52 -5.65
N HIS A 129 4.34 9.45 -6.85
CA HIS A 129 4.73 8.15 -7.41
C HIS A 129 6.01 7.69 -6.72
N PHE A 130 6.27 6.38 -6.68
CA PHE A 130 7.47 5.82 -6.07
C PHE A 130 8.78 6.51 -6.54
N PHE A 131 9.03 6.56 -7.85
CA PHE A 131 10.23 7.21 -8.38
C PHE A 131 10.24 8.73 -8.23
N CYS A 132 9.06 9.37 -8.20
CA CYS A 132 8.97 10.80 -7.92
C CYS A 132 9.39 11.12 -6.47
N ALA A 133 9.02 10.26 -5.52
CA ALA A 133 9.45 10.35 -4.14
C ALA A 133 10.98 10.21 -4.01
N LYS A 134 11.59 9.24 -4.72
CA LYS A 134 13.06 9.09 -4.76
C LYS A 134 13.75 10.33 -5.34
N ASN A 135 13.21 10.89 -6.42
CA ASN A 135 13.78 12.08 -7.06
C ASN A 135 13.62 13.35 -6.22
N ASP A 136 12.61 13.41 -5.34
CA ASP A 136 12.39 14.51 -4.39
C ASP A 136 13.20 14.32 -3.08
N ASN A 137 14.25 13.49 -3.11
CA ASN A 137 15.19 13.20 -2.01
C ASN A 137 14.54 12.68 -0.72
N ALA A 138 13.39 12.02 -0.85
CA ALA A 138 12.72 11.50 0.32
C ALA A 138 13.22 10.12 0.72
N VAL A 139 13.10 9.83 2.02
CA VAL A 139 13.67 8.65 2.65
C VAL A 139 12.61 7.56 2.71
N LEU A 140 12.86 6.47 2.00
CA LEU A 140 12.04 5.27 2.02
C LEU A 140 12.51 4.39 3.19
N HIS A 141 11.59 4.03 4.09
CA HIS A 141 11.87 3.20 5.24
C HIS A 141 11.07 1.90 5.16
N SER A 142 11.74 0.76 5.12
CA SER A 142 11.10 -0.55 5.19
C SER A 142 11.09 -1.02 6.64
N GLY A 143 9.92 -1.08 7.25
CA GLY A 143 9.73 -1.58 8.62
C GLY A 143 9.67 -3.11 8.68
N SER A 144 9.77 -3.66 9.89
CA SER A 144 9.51 -5.08 10.16
C SER A 144 8.01 -5.39 9.99
N GLY A 145 7.67 -6.50 9.33
CA GLY A 145 6.28 -6.97 9.16
C GLY A 145 5.54 -6.36 7.94
N GLY A 146 6.22 -6.15 6.82
CA GLY A 146 5.56 -5.73 5.57
C GLY A 146 5.09 -4.27 5.53
N ILE A 147 5.46 -3.45 6.51
CA ILE A 147 5.08 -2.03 6.58
C ILE A 147 6.15 -1.18 5.89
N TYR A 148 5.84 -0.64 4.71
CA TYR A 148 6.72 0.29 3.99
C TYR A 148 6.25 1.73 4.23
N LYS A 149 7.15 2.54 4.75
CA LYS A 149 6.88 3.92 5.14
C LYS A 149 7.71 4.89 4.32
N TYR A 150 7.16 6.08 4.16
CA TYR A 150 7.79 7.18 3.45
C TYR A 150 7.94 8.37 4.40
N LEU A 151 9.18 8.82 4.60
CA LEU A 151 9.52 9.97 5.42
C LEU A 151 10.11 11.06 4.52
N ILE A 152 9.42 12.19 4.44
CA ILE A 152 9.97 13.40 3.85
C ILE A 152 10.66 14.17 4.96
N LYS A 153 11.90 14.63 4.76
CA LYS A 153 12.49 15.63 5.65
C LYS A 153 11.63 16.90 5.59
N GLN A 154 10.95 17.20 6.69
CA GLN A 154 10.40 18.54 6.94
C GLN A 154 11.60 19.50 6.98
N PHE A 155 11.69 20.41 6.02
CA PHE A 155 12.54 21.60 6.12
C PHE A 155 11.65 22.78 6.49
#